data_AF-A0A2V5N517-F1
#
_entry.id   AF-A0A2V5N517-F1
#
_cell.length_a   1.000
_cell.length_b   1.000
_cell.length_c   1.000
_cell.angle_alpha   90.00
_cell.angle_beta   90.00
_cell.angle_gamma   90.00
#
_symmetry.space_group_name_H-M   'P 1'
#
loop_
_entity.id
_entity.type
_entity.pdbx_description
1 polymer ?
#
loop_
_entity_poly.entity_id
_entity_poly.type
_entity_poly.pdbx_seq_one_letter_code
_entity_poly.pdbx_strand_id
1 'polypeptide(L)'
;MKRSWLKDWPWETVMVINAGLCKEKNALHKPTSDGYEPARQLWESSRARELTLRETLDICRQCHKLAPFCFYNGNTFAAIGRTFIQDLLRKMSPVKAQAFRSAVGHYIAGTAGSEELGKVLDELE
;
A
#
# COMPACT_ATOMS: atom_id res chain seq x y z
N MET A 1 11.27 -11.06 8.42
CA MET A 1 10.22 -11.73 9.24
C MET A 1 8.89 -11.75 8.49
N LYS A 2 8.14 -12.86 8.55
CA LYS A 2 6.78 -12.95 8.02
C LYS A 2 5.73 -12.72 9.12
N ARG A 3 4.58 -12.14 8.77
CA ARG A 3 3.40 -12.01 9.64
C ARG A 3 2.13 -11.78 8.81
N SER A 4 0.96 -11.87 9.44
CA SER A 4 -0.34 -11.62 8.78
C SER A 4 -0.64 -10.12 8.65
N TRP A 5 0.15 -9.38 7.86
CA TRP A 5 0.04 -7.92 7.71
C TRP A 5 -1.34 -7.42 7.32
N LEU A 6 -2.04 -8.19 6.49
CA LEU A 6 -3.32 -7.81 5.89
C LEU A 6 -4.55 -8.36 6.64
N LYS A 7 -4.35 -9.15 7.71
CA LYS A 7 -5.43 -9.87 8.41
C LYS A 7 -6.59 -8.95 8.80
N ASP A 8 -6.27 -7.81 9.39
CA ASP A 8 -7.25 -6.85 9.92
C ASP A 8 -7.62 -5.74 8.90
N TRP A 9 -7.27 -5.95 7.63
CA TRP A 9 -7.51 -5.02 6.53
C TRP A 9 -8.44 -5.63 5.49
N PRO A 10 -9.74 -5.77 5.79
CA PRO A 10 -10.70 -6.21 4.78
C PRO A 10 -10.78 -5.19 3.63
N TRP A 11 -11.24 -5.62 2.46
CA TRP A 11 -11.34 -4.75 1.28
C TRP A 11 -12.17 -3.48 1.54
N GLU A 12 -13.18 -3.57 2.40
CA GLU A 12 -14.00 -2.41 2.81
C GLU A 12 -13.15 -1.28 3.40
N THR A 13 -12.07 -1.60 4.11
CA THR A 13 -11.12 -0.58 4.62
C THR A 13 -10.41 0.13 3.46
N VAL A 14 -10.04 -0.59 2.39
CA VAL A 14 -9.45 0.01 1.19
C VAL A 14 -10.43 0.98 0.53
N MET A 15 -11.70 0.60 0.42
CA MET A 15 -12.74 1.47 -0.13
C MET A 15 -12.94 2.74 0.71
N VAL A 16 -13.02 2.60 2.05
CA VAL A 16 -13.19 3.75 2.96
C VAL A 16 -12.03 4.74 2.83
N ILE A 17 -10.79 4.23 2.73
CA ILE A 17 -9.60 5.08 2.54
C ILE A 17 -9.68 5.82 1.19
N ASN A 18 -10.00 5.10 0.10
CA ASN A 18 -10.14 5.74 -1.20
C ASN A 18 -11.26 6.79 -1.20
N ALA A 19 -12.42 6.46 -0.63
CA ALA A 19 -13.55 7.37 -0.51
C ALA A 19 -13.19 8.65 0.27
N GLY A 20 -12.42 8.52 1.36
CA GLY A 20 -11.90 9.66 2.12
C GLY A 20 -10.99 10.56 1.28
N LEU A 21 -10.03 9.97 0.56
CA LEU A 21 -9.12 10.70 -0.33
C LEU A 21 -9.87 11.41 -1.47
N CYS A 22 -10.84 10.73 -2.09
CA CYS A 22 -11.71 11.31 -3.10
C CYS A 22 -12.51 12.49 -2.55
N LYS A 23 -13.12 12.33 -1.36
CA LYS A 23 -13.90 13.38 -0.71
C LYS A 23 -13.05 14.62 -0.41
N GLU A 24 -11.83 14.44 0.09
CA GLU A 24 -10.92 15.56 0.42
C GLU A 24 -10.59 16.43 -0.81
N LYS A 25 -10.53 15.84 -1.99
CA LYS A 25 -10.17 16.52 -3.24
C LYS A 25 -11.34 16.72 -4.21
N ASN A 26 -12.57 16.50 -3.74
CA ASN A 26 -13.79 16.57 -4.55
C ASN A 26 -13.74 15.74 -5.84
N ALA A 27 -13.17 14.53 -5.76
CA ALA A 27 -13.10 13.57 -6.86
C ALA A 27 -14.17 12.48 -6.76
N LEU A 28 -14.47 11.84 -7.89
CA LEU A 28 -15.44 10.75 -7.95
C LEU A 28 -14.89 9.49 -7.27
N HIS A 29 -15.57 9.00 -6.23
CA HIS A 29 -15.35 7.66 -5.71
C HIS A 29 -16.23 6.66 -6.45
N LYS A 30 -15.63 5.87 -7.35
CA LYS A 30 -16.31 4.82 -8.12
C LYS A 30 -15.34 3.70 -8.49
N PRO A 31 -15.76 2.42 -8.44
CA PRO A 31 -15.03 1.29 -8.99
C PRO A 31 -14.79 1.43 -10.51
N THR A 32 -13.67 0.88 -11.00
CA THR A 32 -13.49 0.61 -12.43
C THR A 32 -14.13 -0.73 -12.82
N SER A 33 -14.52 -0.90 -14.08
CA SER A 33 -15.11 -2.15 -14.57
C SER A 33 -14.11 -3.31 -14.52
N ASP A 34 -12.86 -3.04 -14.91
CA ASP A 34 -11.89 -4.08 -15.19
C ASP A 34 -10.95 -4.32 -14.01
N GLY A 35 -10.70 -3.29 -13.21
CA GLY A 35 -9.68 -3.29 -12.16
C GLY A 35 -10.19 -3.68 -10.78
N TYR A 36 -11.46 -3.41 -10.49
CA TYR A 36 -12.02 -3.54 -9.15
C TYR A 36 -11.99 -4.98 -8.63
N GLU A 37 -12.61 -5.90 -9.36
CA GLU A 37 -12.75 -7.28 -8.89
C GLU A 37 -11.40 -8.03 -8.83
N PRO A 38 -10.49 -7.91 -9.82
CA PRO A 38 -9.15 -8.49 -9.70
C PRO A 38 -8.36 -7.96 -8.51
N ALA A 39 -8.43 -6.65 -8.22
CA ALA A 39 -7.73 -6.07 -7.08
C ALA A 39 -8.31 -6.55 -5.75
N ARG A 40 -9.64 -6.62 -5.65
CA ARG A 40 -10.35 -7.15 -4.48
C ARG A 40 -9.96 -8.60 -4.21
N GLN A 41 -9.97 -9.45 -5.24
CA GLN A 41 -9.59 -10.86 -5.11
C GLN A 41 -8.13 -11.04 -4.71
N LEU A 42 -7.21 -10.29 -5.34
CA LEU A 42 -5.79 -10.29 -4.96
C LEU A 42 -5.61 -9.90 -3.49
N TRP A 43 -6.29 -8.84 -3.07
CA TRP A 43 -6.23 -8.35 -1.69
C TRP A 43 -6.77 -9.39 -0.71
N GLU A 44 -8.00 -9.85 -0.90
CA GLU A 44 -8.68 -10.80 -0.01
C GLU A 44 -7.96 -12.15 0.08
N SER A 45 -7.50 -12.71 -1.03
CA SER A 45 -6.70 -13.95 -1.02
C SER A 45 -5.35 -13.78 -0.32
N SER A 46 -4.79 -12.56 -0.30
CA SER A 46 -3.55 -12.24 0.41
C SER A 46 -3.74 -12.04 1.91
N ARG A 47 -4.95 -11.73 2.39
CA ARG A 47 -5.24 -11.52 3.82
C ARG A 47 -5.03 -12.76 4.69
N ALA A 48 -5.27 -13.94 4.14
CA ALA A 48 -5.10 -15.20 4.86
C ALA A 48 -3.63 -15.66 4.97
N ARG A 49 -2.70 -14.97 4.30
CA ARG A 49 -1.31 -15.40 4.16
C ARG A 49 -0.38 -14.69 5.15
N GLU A 50 0.65 -15.38 5.60
CA GLU A 50 1.80 -14.74 6.23
C GLU A 50 2.75 -14.21 5.15
N LEU A 51 3.04 -12.91 5.21
CA LEU A 51 3.81 -12.19 4.20
C LEU A 51 5.00 -11.51 4.88
N THR A 52 6.09 -11.36 4.14
CA THR A 52 7.13 -10.38 4.46
C THR A 52 6.59 -8.96 4.24
N LEU A 53 7.30 -7.96 4.77
CA LEU A 53 6.96 -6.57 4.47
C LEU A 53 7.02 -6.32 2.96
N ARG A 54 8.08 -6.79 2.28
CA ARG A 54 8.24 -6.65 0.82
C ARG A 54 7.06 -7.20 0.05
N GLU A 55 6.66 -8.45 0.33
CA GLU A 55 5.48 -9.06 -0.31
C GLU A 55 4.21 -8.24 -0.06
N THR A 56 4.03 -7.69 1.15
CA THR A 56 2.87 -6.86 1.48
C THR A 56 2.86 -5.55 0.66
N LEU A 57 4.01 -4.89 0.50
CA LEU A 57 4.14 -3.69 -0.32
C LEU A 57 3.97 -4.00 -1.81
N ASP A 58 4.39 -5.19 -2.25
CA ASP A 58 4.15 -5.69 -3.62
C ASP A 58 2.66 -5.89 -3.88
N ILE A 59 1.88 -6.43 -2.94
CA ILE A 59 0.42 -6.54 -3.06
C ILE A 59 -0.21 -5.14 -3.20
N CYS A 60 0.20 -4.17 -2.38
CA CYS A 60 -0.26 -2.78 -2.52
C CYS A 60 0.03 -2.21 -3.92
N ARG A 61 1.25 -2.42 -4.44
CA ARG A 61 1.65 -1.97 -5.77
C ARG A 61 0.86 -2.67 -6.87
N GLN A 62 0.64 -3.98 -6.76
CA GLN A 62 -0.15 -4.74 -7.73
C GLN A 62 -1.60 -4.27 -7.75
N CYS A 63 -2.21 -4.05 -6.58
CA CYS A 63 -3.57 -3.49 -6.52
C CYS A 63 -3.64 -2.08 -7.11
N HIS A 64 -2.63 -1.23 -6.88
CA HIS A 64 -2.53 0.05 -7.58
C HIS A 64 -2.50 -0.14 -9.11
N LYS A 65 -1.67 -1.04 -9.63
CA LYS A 65 -1.56 -1.30 -11.08
C LYS A 65 -2.84 -1.84 -11.69
N LEU A 66 -3.66 -2.55 -10.92
CA LEU A 66 -4.98 -3.01 -11.35
C LEU A 66 -5.99 -1.86 -11.44
N ALA A 67 -5.71 -0.70 -10.84
CA ALA A 67 -6.55 0.50 -10.89
C ALA A 67 -8.03 0.26 -10.51
N PRO A 68 -8.32 -0.24 -9.28
CA PRO A 68 -9.68 -0.57 -8.85
C PRO A 68 -10.66 0.61 -8.77
N PHE A 69 -10.17 1.84 -8.67
CA PHE A 69 -11.00 3.05 -8.55
C PHE A 69 -10.73 4.02 -9.69
N CYS A 70 -11.69 4.90 -10.00
CA CYS A 70 -11.48 5.95 -11.01
C CYS A 70 -10.35 6.93 -10.64
N PHE A 71 -10.13 7.17 -9.34
CA PHE A 71 -9.15 8.13 -8.85
C PHE A 71 -8.37 7.60 -7.64
N TYR A 72 -7.19 8.17 -7.42
CA TYR A 72 -6.36 7.98 -6.22
C TYR A 72 -5.93 6.54 -5.89
N ASN A 73 -5.83 5.64 -6.88
CA ASN A 73 -5.34 4.27 -6.66
C ASN A 73 -3.96 4.25 -5.97
N GLY A 74 -2.97 4.92 -6.56
CA GLY A 74 -1.62 5.01 -5.98
C GLY A 74 -1.62 5.59 -4.57
N ASN A 75 -2.36 6.68 -4.34
CA ASN A 75 -2.45 7.33 -3.03
C ASN A 75 -3.10 6.42 -1.97
N THR A 76 -4.15 5.68 -2.36
CA THR A 76 -4.88 4.75 -1.49
C THR A 76 -3.93 3.68 -0.97
N PHE A 77 -3.27 2.96 -1.88
CA PHE A 77 -2.37 1.88 -1.49
C PHE A 77 -1.09 2.39 -0.83
N ALA A 78 -0.58 3.57 -1.20
CA ALA A 78 0.55 4.19 -0.52
C ALA A 78 0.21 4.59 0.92
N ALA A 79 -1.00 5.10 1.18
CA ALA A 79 -1.45 5.43 2.54
C ALA A 79 -1.55 4.17 3.42
N ILE A 80 -2.07 3.07 2.85
CA ILE A 80 -2.14 1.77 3.53
C ILE A 80 -0.73 1.23 3.81
N GLY A 81 0.14 1.19 2.80
CA GLY A 81 1.53 0.74 2.96
C GLY A 81 2.31 1.53 4.01
N ARG A 82 2.13 2.86 4.04
CA ARG A 82 2.71 3.74 5.07
C ARG A 82 2.16 3.46 6.47
N THR A 83 0.94 2.92 6.58
CA THR A 83 0.36 2.53 7.86
C THR A 83 1.00 1.25 8.40
N PHE A 84 1.25 0.26 7.53
CA PHE A 84 1.92 -0.98 7.93
C PHE A 84 3.29 -0.76 8.58
N ILE A 85 4.03 0.23 8.10
CA ILE A 85 5.40 0.49 8.54
C ILE A 85 5.48 1.42 9.75
N GLN A 86 4.37 1.96 10.29
CA GLN A 86 4.44 2.98 11.35
C GLN A 86 5.23 2.54 12.58
N ASP A 87 5.06 1.30 13.03
CA ASP A 87 5.80 0.80 14.19
C ASP A 87 7.31 0.64 13.92
N LEU A 88 7.70 0.42 12.66
CA LEU A 88 9.10 0.40 12.25
C LEU A 88 9.68 1.81 12.26
N LEU A 89 8.93 2.79 11.73
CA LEU A 89 9.33 4.19 11.68
C LEU A 89 9.61 4.77 13.07
N ARG A 90 8.87 4.34 14.10
CA ARG A 90 9.07 4.79 15.49
C ARG A 90 10.43 4.40 16.09
N LYS A 91 11.11 3.41 15.51
CA LYS A 91 12.42 2.93 15.96
C LYS A 91 13.58 3.57 15.21
N MET A 92 13.30 4.46 14.25
CA MET A 92 14.29 5.12 13.41
C MET A 92 14.51 6.57 13.85
N SER A 93 15.64 7.15 13.43
CA SER A 93 15.79 8.61 13.50
C SER A 93 14.80 9.30 12.55
N PRO A 94 14.39 10.55 12.81
CA PRO A 94 13.40 11.25 11.98
C PRO A 94 13.77 11.29 10.49
N VAL A 95 15.05 11.50 10.17
CA VAL A 95 15.56 11.53 8.78
C VAL A 95 15.39 10.16 8.11
N LYS A 96 15.80 9.08 8.78
CA LYS A 96 15.64 7.71 8.26
C LYS A 96 14.17 7.34 8.11
N ALA A 97 13.34 7.67 9.10
CA ALA A 97 11.91 7.42 9.04
C ALA A 97 11.24 8.10 7.84
N GLN A 98 11.61 9.36 7.57
CA GLN A 98 11.07 10.11 6.44
C GLN A 98 11.53 9.54 5.09
N ALA A 99 12.81 9.15 4.97
CA ALA A 99 13.34 8.51 3.76
C ALA A 99 12.63 7.18 3.49
N PHE A 100 12.53 6.32 4.52
CA PHE A 100 11.88 5.02 4.42
C PHE A 100 10.38 5.15 4.06
N ARG A 101 9.65 6.06 4.72
CA ARG A 101 8.23 6.36 4.41
C ARG A 101 8.04 6.85 2.97
N SER A 102 8.97 7.65 2.47
CA SER A 102 8.94 8.19 1.10
C SER A 102 9.17 7.08 0.08
N ALA A 103 10.23 6.29 0.26
CA ALA A 103 10.58 5.17 -0.62
C ALA A 103 9.43 4.16 -0.74
N VAL A 104 8.79 3.77 0.39
CA VAL A 104 7.61 2.90 0.37
C VAL A 104 6.46 3.51 -0.42
N GLY A 105 6.18 4.80 -0.20
CA GLY A 105 5.10 5.49 -0.93
C GLY A 105 5.37 5.56 -2.43
N HIS A 106 6.58 5.93 -2.83
CA HIS A 106 6.99 6.03 -4.23
C HIS A 106 6.97 4.66 -4.93
N TYR A 107 7.40 3.62 -4.24
CA TYR A 107 7.36 2.25 -4.76
C TYR A 107 5.93 1.83 -5.11
N ILE A 108 5.02 1.98 -4.15
CA ILE A 108 3.61 1.59 -4.34
C ILE A 108 2.96 2.44 -5.41
N ALA A 109 3.17 3.75 -5.40
CA ALA A 109 2.65 4.69 -6.39
C ALA A 109 3.31 4.56 -7.78
N GLY A 110 4.32 3.69 -7.93
CA GLY A 110 4.97 3.43 -9.20
C GLY A 110 5.96 4.51 -9.66
N THR A 111 6.32 5.45 -8.79
CA THR A 111 7.33 6.48 -9.06
C THR A 111 8.75 6.05 -8.68
N ALA A 112 8.88 4.90 -8.01
CA ALA A 112 10.15 4.24 -7.71
C ALA A 112 10.13 2.75 -8.08
N GLY A 113 11.32 2.21 -8.38
CA GLY A 113 11.53 0.82 -8.75
C GLY A 113 11.79 -0.11 -7.56
N SER A 114 11.87 -1.41 -7.83
CA SER A 114 12.12 -2.44 -6.80
C SER A 114 13.51 -2.37 -6.19
N GLU A 115 14.49 -1.81 -6.91
CA GLU A 115 15.86 -1.59 -6.42
C GLU A 115 15.88 -0.54 -5.29
N GLU A 116 15.16 0.57 -5.47
CA GLU A 116 15.07 1.63 -4.47
C GLU A 116 14.38 1.14 -3.19
N LEU A 117 13.30 0.35 -3.33
CA LEU A 117 12.69 -0.30 -2.18
C LEU A 117 13.64 -1.29 -1.49
N GLY A 118 14.41 -2.05 -2.27
CA GLY A 118 15.40 -3.00 -1.74
C GLY A 118 16.40 -2.31 -0.82
N LYS A 119 17.03 -1.23 -1.30
CA LYS A 119 18.02 -0.45 -0.54
C LYS A 119 17.51 -0.02 0.83
N VAL A 120 16.28 0.49 0.91
CA VAL A 120 15.72 0.94 2.20
C VAL A 120 15.29 -0.22 3.09
N LEU A 121 14.91 -1.37 2.52
CA LEU A 121 14.56 -2.56 3.30
C LEU A 121 15.81 -3.23 3.89
N ASP A 122 16.93 -3.21 3.18
CA ASP A 122 18.21 -3.76 3.65
C ASP A 122 18.71 -2.99 4.90
N GLU A 123 18.34 -1.70 5.04
CA GLU A 123 18.64 -0.90 6.24
C GLU A 123 17.81 -1.30 7.48
N LEU A 124 16.84 -2.21 7.36
CA LEU A 124 16.06 -2.74 8.48
C LEU A 124 16.68 -3.98 9.14
N GLU A 125 17.62 -4.64 8.47
CA GLU A 125 18.32 -5.83 8.96
C GLU A 125 19.51 -5.45 9.86
#